data_AF-A0A953DDD8-F1
#
_entry.id   AF-A0A953DDD8-F1
#
_cell.length_a   1.000
_cell.length_b   1.000
_cell.length_c   1.000
_cell.angle_alpha   90.00
_cell.angle_beta   90.00
_cell.angle_gamma   90.00
#
_symmetry.space_group_name_H-M   'P 1'
#
loop_
_entity.id
_entity.type
_entity.pdbx_description
1 polymer ?
#
loop_
_entity_poly.entity_id
_entity_poly.type
_entity_poly.pdbx_seq_one_letter_code
_entity_poly.pdbx_strand_id
1 'polypeptide(L)'
;KGDPRYAGFYARAKTPLAGGFSGIQKIVADADRAKAKAAIEAKLATDLLKQAQSEKTADQVFFDKAYAIEYKALADEASSDQVTIKEEGTISAAVFDKKQISSTLAALYVKNYKNDPVAIRDIEKLVFAPKDFHPASDTIAFHLSGESVFEWLYDEAALKNALKGQSRGKTPSVLQKFPMIEKADISIRPFWSRSFPNSPDRITIKKAI
;
A
#
# COMPACT_ATOMS: atom_id res chain seq x y z
N LYS A 1 25.65 51.26 -13.74
CA LYS A 1 26.21 52.61 -14.03
C LYS A 1 27.71 52.51 -13.77
N GLY A 2 28.54 52.53 -14.83
CA GLY A 2 29.98 52.21 -14.73
C GLY A 2 30.53 51.26 -15.80
N ASP A 3 29.70 50.76 -16.73
CA ASP A 3 30.13 49.97 -17.88
C ASP A 3 30.13 50.86 -19.15
N PRO A 4 31.17 50.84 -20.01
CA PRO A 4 31.20 51.62 -21.25
C PRO A 4 29.98 51.41 -22.16
N ARG A 5 29.39 50.22 -22.14
CA ARG A 5 28.20 49.86 -22.93
C ARG A 5 26.93 50.58 -22.46
N TYR A 6 26.89 51.02 -21.21
CA TYR A 6 25.77 51.79 -20.66
C TYR A 6 25.61 53.15 -21.36
N ALA A 7 26.69 53.75 -21.85
CA ALA A 7 26.67 55.02 -22.58
C ALA A 7 26.66 54.84 -24.11
N GLY A 8 27.10 53.68 -24.62
CA GLY A 8 27.28 53.44 -26.06
C GLY A 8 26.06 52.87 -26.80
N PHE A 9 25.10 52.29 -26.08
CA PHE A 9 23.92 51.66 -26.70
C PHE A 9 22.63 52.27 -26.13
N TYR A 10 21.81 52.81 -27.02
CA TYR A 10 20.43 53.19 -26.70
C TYR A 10 19.51 52.58 -27.75
N ALA A 11 18.41 51.99 -27.29
CA ALA A 11 17.32 51.55 -28.15
C ALA A 11 16.23 52.62 -28.11
N ARG A 12 15.83 53.13 -29.28
CA ARG A 12 14.72 54.08 -29.41
C ARG A 12 13.61 53.42 -30.21
N ALA A 13 12.41 53.31 -29.63
CA ALA A 13 11.24 52.85 -30.36
C ALA A 13 10.90 53.89 -31.44
N LYS A 14 10.89 53.46 -32.71
CA LYS A 14 10.53 54.31 -33.87
C LYS A 14 9.02 54.45 -34.06
N THR A 15 8.24 53.56 -33.47
CA THR A 15 6.78 53.53 -33.52
C THR A 15 6.22 53.45 -32.10
N PRO A 16 4.98 53.90 -31.86
CA PRO A 16 4.29 53.63 -30.60
C PRO A 16 4.31 52.13 -30.33
N LEU A 17 4.77 51.74 -29.14
CA LEU A 17 4.64 50.36 -28.68
C LEU A 17 3.14 50.09 -28.46
N ALA A 18 2.53 49.32 -29.37
CA ALA A 18 1.13 48.93 -29.30
C ALA A 18 1.04 47.43 -29.00
N GLY A 19 0.03 47.03 -28.20
CA GLY A 19 -0.15 45.64 -27.75
C GLY A 19 0.00 45.41 -26.24
N GLY A 20 0.26 46.46 -25.46
CA GLY A 20 0.15 46.39 -24.00
C GLY A 20 -1.30 46.31 -23.57
N PHE A 21 -1.64 45.35 -22.71
CA PHE A 21 -2.94 45.31 -22.05
C PHE A 21 -3.06 46.51 -21.09
N SER A 22 -4.06 47.36 -21.29
CA SER A 22 -4.37 48.49 -20.42
C SER A 22 -5.81 48.34 -19.93
N GLY A 23 -5.98 47.69 -18.78
CA GLY A 23 -7.28 47.42 -18.16
C GLY A 23 -7.14 46.83 -16.76
N ILE A 24 -8.24 46.73 -16.03
CA ILE A 24 -8.28 46.05 -14.72
C ILE A 24 -8.24 44.54 -14.99
N GLN A 25 -7.12 43.89 -14.67
CA GLN A 25 -7.06 42.44 -14.67
C GLN A 25 -7.60 41.93 -13.34
N LYS A 26 -8.72 41.19 -13.36
CA LYS A 26 -9.21 40.47 -12.18
C LYS A 26 -8.22 39.33 -11.91
N ILE A 27 -7.39 39.49 -10.89
CA ILE A 27 -6.47 38.45 -10.41
C ILE A 27 -7.15 37.77 -9.22
N VAL A 28 -7.16 36.45 -9.19
CA VAL A 28 -7.62 35.70 -8.01
C VAL A 28 -6.72 36.06 -6.84
N ALA A 29 -7.30 36.47 -5.71
CA ALA A 29 -6.52 36.75 -4.52
C ALA A 29 -5.69 35.52 -4.14
N ASP A 30 -4.43 35.73 -3.75
CA ASP A 30 -3.51 34.63 -3.43
C ASP A 30 -4.08 33.69 -2.34
N ALA A 31 -4.84 34.26 -1.39
CA ALA A 31 -5.53 33.50 -0.36
C ALA A 31 -6.61 32.56 -0.92
N ASP A 32 -7.41 33.02 -1.88
CA ASP A 32 -8.46 32.21 -2.51
C ASP A 32 -7.84 31.12 -3.40
N ARG A 33 -6.75 31.44 -4.12
CA ARG A 33 -5.98 30.46 -4.88
C ARG A 33 -5.39 29.38 -3.98
N ALA A 34 -4.74 29.77 -2.87
CA ALA A 34 -4.16 28.82 -1.93
C ALA A 34 -5.22 27.90 -1.31
N LYS A 35 -6.39 28.44 -0.97
CA LYS A 35 -7.52 27.66 -0.45
C LYS A 35 -8.07 26.68 -1.48
N ALA A 36 -8.26 27.13 -2.72
CA ALA A 36 -8.71 26.28 -3.82
C ALA A 36 -7.71 25.15 -4.10
N LYS A 37 -6.41 25.48 -4.15
CA LYS A 37 -5.33 24.51 -4.30
C LYS A 37 -5.33 23.45 -3.20
N ALA A 38 -5.35 23.85 -1.92
CA ALA A 38 -5.39 22.91 -0.81
C ALA A 38 -6.63 21.98 -0.87
N ALA A 39 -7.78 22.50 -1.31
CA ALA A 39 -8.98 21.68 -1.50
C ALA A 39 -8.85 20.69 -2.66
N ILE A 40 -8.22 21.09 -3.78
CA ILE A 40 -7.94 20.22 -4.92
C ILE A 40 -6.94 19.12 -4.51
N GLU A 41 -5.82 19.48 -3.87
CA GLU A 41 -4.79 18.54 -3.43
C GLU A 41 -5.35 17.50 -2.45
N ALA A 42 -6.18 17.91 -1.49
CA ALA A 42 -6.81 17.01 -0.52
C ALA A 42 -7.78 16.01 -1.20
N LYS A 43 -8.55 16.48 -2.19
CA LYS A 43 -9.44 15.62 -2.97
C LYS A 43 -8.65 14.64 -3.84
N LEU A 44 -7.66 15.14 -4.58
CA LEU A 44 -6.76 14.32 -5.39
C LEU A 44 -6.04 13.27 -4.54
N ALA A 45 -5.55 13.63 -3.35
CA ALA A 45 -4.92 12.68 -2.44
C ALA A 45 -5.84 11.51 -2.10
N THR A 46 -7.10 11.82 -1.75
CA THR A 46 -8.10 10.82 -1.39
C THR A 46 -8.43 9.90 -2.57
N ASP A 47 -8.60 10.47 -3.76
CA ASP A 47 -8.97 9.72 -4.96
C ASP A 47 -7.80 8.85 -5.46
N LEU A 48 -6.59 9.39 -5.49
CA LEU A 48 -5.37 8.67 -5.88
C LEU A 48 -5.06 7.51 -4.91
N LEU A 49 -5.25 7.70 -3.61
CA LEU A 49 -5.05 6.63 -2.62
C LEU A 49 -6.04 5.49 -2.80
N LYS A 50 -7.32 5.80 -3.10
CA LYS A 50 -8.32 4.78 -3.41
C LYS A 50 -7.95 4.01 -4.67
N GLN A 51 -7.46 4.70 -5.70
CA GLN A 51 -7.01 4.07 -6.93
C GLN A 51 -5.82 3.14 -6.67
N ALA A 52 -4.78 3.61 -5.98
CA ALA A 52 -3.62 2.79 -5.61
C ALA A 52 -4.02 1.55 -4.79
N GLN A 53 -4.98 1.69 -3.87
CA GLN A 53 -5.51 0.54 -3.13
C GLN A 53 -6.29 -0.45 -4.00
N SER A 54 -6.91 0.00 -5.09
CA SER A 54 -7.67 -0.85 -6.01
C SER A 54 -6.79 -1.62 -7.00
N GLU A 55 -5.58 -1.12 -7.27
CA GLU A 55 -4.62 -1.73 -8.20
C GLU A 55 -3.80 -2.87 -7.56
N LYS A 56 -3.76 -2.97 -6.22
CA LYS A 56 -3.02 -4.03 -5.53
C LYS A 56 -3.67 -5.41 -5.74
N THR A 57 -2.85 -6.45 -5.75
CA THR A 57 -3.33 -7.84 -5.73
C THR A 57 -3.58 -8.32 -4.29
N ALA A 58 -4.29 -9.45 -4.13
CA ALA A 58 -4.60 -10.00 -2.80
C ALA A 58 -3.35 -10.43 -2.01
N ASP A 59 -2.29 -10.83 -2.72
CA ASP A 59 -1.00 -11.24 -2.17
C ASP A 59 -0.08 -10.05 -1.82
N GLN A 60 -0.50 -8.82 -2.11
CA GLN A 60 0.25 -7.61 -1.82
C GLN A 60 -0.34 -6.84 -0.63
N VAL A 61 0.54 -6.15 0.10
CA VAL A 61 0.19 -5.17 1.12
C VAL A 61 0.70 -3.80 0.72
N PHE A 62 -0.18 -2.80 0.84
CA PHE A 62 0.15 -1.39 0.74
C PHE A 62 -0.05 -0.80 2.13
N PHE A 63 1.03 -0.35 2.76
CA PHE A 63 0.97 0.26 4.08
C PHE A 63 0.66 1.76 3.97
N ASP A 64 0.02 2.30 5.00
CA ASP A 64 -0.12 3.75 5.11
C ASP A 64 1.26 4.42 5.09
N LYS A 65 1.32 5.63 4.53
CA LYS A 65 2.55 6.41 4.31
C LYS A 65 3.60 5.80 3.39
N ALA A 66 3.37 4.63 2.81
CA ALA A 66 4.27 4.03 1.82
C ALA A 66 4.09 4.64 0.41
N TYR A 67 3.87 5.95 0.33
CA TYR A 67 3.58 6.63 -0.92
C TYR A 67 4.05 8.10 -0.91
N ALA A 68 4.21 8.66 -2.10
CA ALA A 68 4.33 10.09 -2.34
C ALA A 68 3.34 10.51 -3.43
N ILE A 69 2.88 11.76 -3.33
CA ILE A 69 2.03 12.37 -4.34
C ILE A 69 2.74 13.63 -4.84
N GLU A 70 2.94 13.70 -6.14
CA GLU A 70 3.44 14.88 -6.83
C GLU A 70 2.27 15.63 -7.45
N TYR A 71 2.19 16.93 -7.18
CA TYR A 71 1.17 17.80 -7.76
C TYR A 71 1.82 18.73 -8.78
N LYS A 72 1.20 18.79 -9.95
CA LYS A 72 1.60 19.65 -11.06
C LYS A 72 0.46 20.61 -11.38
N ALA A 73 0.71 21.90 -11.21
CA ALA A 73 -0.22 22.93 -11.63
C ALA A 73 -0.36 22.93 -13.15
N LEU A 74 -1.61 22.99 -13.62
CA LEU A 74 -1.94 23.15 -15.03
C LEU A 74 -2.30 24.61 -15.31
N ALA A 75 -2.40 24.99 -16.58
CA ALA A 75 -2.78 26.35 -16.96
C ALA A 75 -4.20 26.67 -16.46
N ASP A 76 -4.35 27.84 -15.84
CA ASP A 76 -5.65 28.30 -15.37
C ASP A 76 -6.54 28.69 -16.54
N GLU A 77 -7.83 28.40 -16.41
CA GLU A 77 -8.84 28.83 -17.38
C GLU A 77 -9.63 29.99 -16.81
N ALA A 78 -9.41 31.18 -17.37
CA ALA A 78 -10.19 32.36 -17.05
C ALA A 78 -11.41 32.47 -17.98
N SER A 79 -12.59 32.57 -17.37
CA SER A 79 -13.84 33.00 -18.02
C SER A 79 -14.20 34.41 -17.52
N SER A 80 -15.27 35.01 -18.05
CA SER A 80 -15.62 36.43 -17.80
C SER A 80 -15.65 36.82 -16.32
N ASP A 81 -16.09 35.92 -15.43
CA ASP A 81 -16.22 36.19 -13.99
C ASP A 81 -15.68 35.08 -13.07
N GLN A 82 -15.06 34.03 -13.63
CA GLN A 82 -14.54 32.90 -12.85
C GLN A 82 -13.19 32.44 -13.38
N VAL A 83 -12.31 32.03 -12.47
CA VAL A 83 -11.03 31.39 -12.79
C VAL A 83 -11.09 29.95 -12.30
N THR A 84 -10.88 29.00 -13.22
CA THR A 84 -10.77 27.59 -12.90
C THR A 84 -9.30 27.23 -12.72
N ILE A 85 -8.95 26.84 -11.50
CA ILE A 85 -7.62 26.32 -11.16
C ILE A 85 -7.62 24.81 -11.42
N LYS A 86 -6.61 24.32 -12.14
CA LYS A 86 -6.46 22.91 -12.50
C LYS A 86 -5.13 22.39 -12.00
N GLU A 87 -5.14 21.20 -11.43
CA GLU A 87 -3.93 20.49 -11.00
C GLU A 87 -4.02 19.03 -11.39
N GLU A 88 -2.87 18.46 -11.72
CA GLU A 88 -2.67 17.04 -11.97
C GLU A 88 -1.90 16.44 -10.79
N GLY A 89 -2.36 15.28 -10.30
CA GLY A 89 -1.70 14.57 -9.21
C GLY A 89 -1.19 13.22 -9.70
N THR A 90 0.05 12.87 -9.36
CA THR A 90 0.64 11.56 -9.63
C THR A 90 1.01 10.89 -8.31
N ILE A 91 0.46 9.70 -8.05
CA ILE A 91 0.80 8.89 -6.88
C ILE A 91 1.85 7.84 -7.24
N SER A 92 2.85 7.69 -6.40
CA SER A 92 3.81 6.59 -6.43
C SER A 92 3.77 5.89 -5.08
N ALA A 93 3.50 4.59 -5.07
CA ALA A 93 3.35 3.80 -3.86
C ALA A 93 4.25 2.57 -3.88
N ALA A 94 4.84 2.24 -2.73
CA ALA A 94 5.50 0.96 -2.54
C ALA A 94 4.51 -0.09 -2.03
N VAL A 95 4.48 -1.21 -2.74
CA VAL A 95 3.71 -2.39 -2.37
C VAL A 95 4.67 -3.53 -2.03
N PHE A 96 4.32 -4.34 -1.04
CA PHE A 96 5.14 -5.45 -0.58
C PHE A 96 4.42 -6.77 -0.83
N ASP A 97 5.14 -7.78 -1.28
CA ASP A 97 4.62 -9.15 -1.31
C ASP A 97 4.47 -9.67 0.13
N LYS A 98 3.26 -10.11 0.49
CA LYS A 98 2.93 -10.56 1.84
C LYS A 98 3.78 -11.74 2.28
N LYS A 99 4.12 -12.67 1.37
CA LYS A 99 4.91 -13.86 1.70
C LYS A 99 6.37 -13.50 1.94
N GLN A 100 6.92 -12.61 1.12
CA GLN A 100 8.30 -12.12 1.26
C GLN A 100 8.50 -11.35 2.56
N ILE A 101 7.62 -10.40 2.86
CA ILE A 101 7.74 -9.62 4.11
C ILE A 101 7.49 -10.50 5.34
N SER A 102 6.53 -11.44 5.28
CA SER A 102 6.24 -12.34 6.40
C SER A 102 7.41 -13.28 6.69
N SER A 103 8.00 -13.88 5.66
CA SER A 103 9.16 -14.77 5.81
C SER A 103 10.42 -14.02 6.27
N THR A 104 10.63 -12.79 5.78
CA THR A 104 11.74 -11.93 6.21
C THR A 104 11.60 -11.57 7.69
N LEU A 105 10.41 -11.16 8.13
CA LEU A 105 10.16 -10.84 9.54
C LEU A 105 10.22 -12.08 10.43
N ALA A 106 9.73 -13.24 9.97
CA ALA A 106 9.84 -14.48 10.72
C ALA A 106 11.31 -14.88 10.92
N ALA A 107 12.16 -14.73 9.90
CA ALA A 107 13.60 -14.98 10.02
C ALA A 107 14.29 -14.07 11.04
N LEU A 108 13.79 -12.85 11.24
CA LEU A 108 14.34 -11.88 12.21
C LEU A 108 13.87 -12.14 13.65
N TYR A 109 12.59 -12.51 13.83
CA TYR A 109 11.97 -12.53 15.17
C TYR A 109 11.62 -13.93 15.71
N VAL A 110 11.49 -14.94 14.85
CA VAL A 110 11.13 -16.29 15.26
C VAL A 110 12.37 -17.15 15.42
N LYS A 111 12.64 -17.59 16.65
CA LYS A 111 13.77 -18.47 16.95
C LYS A 111 13.63 -19.80 16.20
N ASN A 112 14.72 -20.24 15.55
CA ASN A 112 14.79 -21.49 14.80
C ASN A 112 13.80 -21.60 13.62
N TYR A 113 13.39 -20.47 13.03
CA TYR A 113 12.58 -20.48 11.81
C TYR A 113 13.30 -21.22 10.67
N LYS A 114 12.62 -22.18 10.03
CA LYS A 114 13.21 -23.08 9.02
C LYS A 114 12.87 -22.70 7.58
N ASN A 115 12.57 -21.42 7.33
CA ASN A 115 12.06 -20.95 6.03
C ASN A 115 10.73 -21.61 5.62
N ASP A 116 9.94 -22.01 6.61
CA ASP A 116 8.62 -22.61 6.42
C ASP A 116 7.61 -21.55 5.92
N PRO A 117 6.65 -21.87 5.05
CA PRO A 117 5.64 -20.92 4.60
C PRO A 117 4.88 -20.28 5.77
N VAL A 118 4.97 -18.96 5.89
CA VAL A 118 4.40 -18.20 7.00
C VAL A 118 3.72 -16.93 6.50
N ALA A 119 2.65 -16.53 7.18
CA ALA A 119 1.95 -15.28 6.98
C ALA A 119 1.86 -14.51 8.31
N ILE A 120 1.68 -13.21 8.23
CA ILE A 120 1.42 -12.35 9.38
C ILE A 120 -0.07 -12.02 9.39
N ARG A 121 -0.76 -12.34 10.49
CA ARG A 121 -2.19 -12.03 10.63
C ARG A 121 -2.39 -10.51 10.68
N ASP A 122 -3.37 -10.03 9.93
CA ASP A 122 -3.71 -8.60 9.85
C ASP A 122 -2.49 -7.73 9.57
N ILE A 123 -1.61 -8.15 8.66
CA ILE A 123 -0.37 -7.43 8.34
C ILE A 123 -0.62 -5.96 8.00
N GLU A 124 -1.76 -5.64 7.41
CA GLU A 124 -2.17 -4.27 7.08
C GLU A 124 -2.30 -3.34 8.29
N LYS A 125 -2.45 -3.89 9.51
CA LYS A 125 -2.55 -3.10 10.76
C LYS A 125 -1.20 -2.68 11.33
N LEU A 126 -0.09 -3.21 10.80
CA LEU A 126 1.23 -2.80 11.23
C LEU A 126 1.51 -1.36 10.80
N VAL A 127 2.15 -0.61 11.69
CA VAL A 127 2.50 0.79 11.48
C VAL A 127 3.84 0.84 10.72
N PHE A 128 3.76 1.27 9.47
CA PHE A 128 4.91 1.52 8.60
C PHE A 128 5.35 2.98 8.71
N ALA A 129 6.64 3.19 8.92
CA ALA A 129 7.27 4.50 9.01
C ALA A 129 8.50 4.53 8.09
N PRO A 130 8.37 5.04 6.85
CA PRO A 130 9.52 5.20 5.97
C PRO A 130 10.44 6.30 6.54
N LYS A 131 11.75 6.10 6.43
CA LYS A 131 12.74 7.12 6.81
C LYS A 131 12.77 8.23 5.78
N ASP A 132 12.89 7.85 4.51
CA ASP A 132 12.81 8.73 3.33
C ASP A 132 12.18 7.91 2.20
N PHE A 133 11.01 8.34 1.69
CA PHE A 133 10.36 7.69 0.55
C PHE A 133 10.62 8.49 -0.72
N HIS A 134 11.34 7.88 -1.67
CA HIS A 134 11.59 8.45 -2.98
C HIS A 134 11.09 7.48 -4.05
N PRO A 135 10.08 7.84 -4.85
CA PRO A 135 9.53 6.98 -5.91
C PRO A 135 10.57 6.40 -6.87
N ALA A 136 11.64 7.15 -7.13
CA ALA A 136 12.69 6.78 -8.06
C ALA A 136 13.82 5.91 -7.43
N SER A 137 13.72 5.56 -6.15
CA SER A 137 14.73 4.74 -5.48
C SER A 137 14.38 3.26 -5.51
N ASP A 138 15.36 2.41 -5.79
CA ASP A 138 15.23 0.95 -5.75
C ASP A 138 15.13 0.40 -4.33
N THR A 139 15.43 1.22 -3.31
CA THR A 139 15.50 0.79 -1.91
C THR A 139 14.75 1.75 -1.00
N ILE A 140 14.01 1.21 -0.03
CA ILE A 140 13.28 1.99 0.95
C ILE A 140 13.74 1.57 2.34
N ALA A 141 14.29 2.50 3.11
CA ALA A 141 14.56 2.30 4.52
C ALA A 141 13.32 2.68 5.33
N PHE A 142 12.86 1.77 6.19
CA PHE A 142 11.65 1.98 7.00
C PHE A 142 11.73 1.27 8.34
N HIS A 143 10.90 1.72 9.27
CA HIS A 143 10.57 1.00 10.50
C HIS A 143 9.17 0.41 10.38
N LEU A 144 8.99 -0.80 10.89
CA LEU A 144 7.69 -1.46 10.97
C LEU A 144 7.45 -1.84 12.42
N SER A 145 6.31 -1.44 12.97
CA SER A 145 5.96 -1.65 14.38
C SER A 145 4.52 -2.07 14.56
N GLY A 146 4.25 -2.84 15.60
CA GLY A 146 2.91 -3.32 15.94
C GLY A 146 2.95 -4.72 16.53
N GLU A 147 1.82 -5.14 17.10
CA GLU A 147 1.63 -6.51 17.57
C GLU A 147 0.96 -7.33 16.47
N SER A 148 1.54 -8.48 16.16
CA SER A 148 0.94 -9.43 15.23
C SER A 148 1.37 -10.85 15.56
N VAL A 149 0.68 -11.81 14.94
CA VAL A 149 0.88 -13.25 15.11
C VAL A 149 1.33 -13.83 13.78
N PHE A 150 2.42 -14.59 13.83
CA PHE A 150 2.86 -15.42 12.71
C PHE A 150 1.96 -16.66 12.61
N GLU A 151 1.39 -16.87 11.43
CA GLU A 151 0.59 -18.04 11.10
C GLU A 151 1.34 -18.89 10.08
N TRP A 152 1.68 -20.13 10.45
CA TRP A 152 2.26 -21.08 9.52
C TRP A 152 1.20 -21.55 8.54
N LEU A 153 1.54 -21.47 7.26
CA LEU A 153 0.67 -21.85 6.17
C LEU A 153 0.80 -23.35 5.92
N TYR A 154 -0.32 -24.02 5.77
CA TYR A 154 -0.41 -25.42 5.36
C TYR A 154 -1.60 -25.58 4.41
N ASP A 155 -1.55 -26.61 3.57
CA ASP A 155 -2.66 -26.93 2.68
C ASP A 155 -3.77 -27.61 3.49
N GLU A 156 -4.80 -26.83 3.82
CA GLU A 156 -5.98 -27.30 4.55
C GLU A 156 -6.72 -28.42 3.79
N ALA A 157 -6.81 -28.33 2.46
CA ALA A 157 -7.49 -29.33 1.65
C ALA A 157 -6.71 -30.64 1.64
N ALA A 158 -5.38 -30.59 1.49
CA ALA A 158 -4.51 -31.75 1.61
C ALA A 158 -4.61 -32.39 3.01
N LEU A 159 -4.66 -31.58 4.08
CA LEU A 159 -4.83 -32.10 5.43
C LEU A 159 -6.17 -32.81 5.62
N LYS A 160 -7.28 -32.20 5.17
CA LYS A 160 -8.61 -32.85 5.22
C LYS A 160 -8.63 -34.15 4.44
N ASN A 161 -8.03 -34.17 3.24
CA ASN A 161 -7.93 -35.38 2.42
C ASN A 161 -7.07 -36.46 3.09
N ALA A 162 -5.99 -36.09 3.78
CA ALA A 162 -5.16 -37.02 4.50
C ALA A 162 -5.85 -37.59 5.76
N LEU A 163 -6.74 -36.81 6.39
CA LEU A 163 -7.52 -37.24 7.57
C LEU A 163 -8.78 -38.04 7.20
N LYS A 164 -9.38 -37.82 6.04
CA LYS A 164 -10.59 -38.49 5.56
C LYS A 164 -10.52 -40.01 5.75
N GLY A 165 -11.50 -40.58 6.44
CA GLY A 165 -11.62 -42.01 6.70
C GLY A 165 -10.52 -42.62 7.60
N GLN A 166 -9.53 -41.84 8.05
CA GLN A 166 -8.49 -42.35 8.95
C GLN A 166 -9.06 -42.61 10.34
N SER A 167 -8.49 -43.60 11.03
CA SER A 167 -8.76 -43.82 12.45
C SER A 167 -8.18 -42.68 13.29
N ARG A 168 -8.87 -42.28 14.36
CA ARG A 168 -8.38 -41.29 15.33
C ARG A 168 -6.97 -41.60 15.84
N GLY A 169 -6.64 -42.88 16.01
CA GLY A 169 -5.31 -43.31 16.46
C GLY A 169 -4.17 -43.06 15.45
N LYS A 170 -4.50 -42.87 14.16
CA LYS A 170 -3.52 -42.62 13.10
C LYS A 170 -3.23 -41.14 12.87
N THR A 171 -3.92 -40.24 13.57
CA THR A 171 -3.74 -38.80 13.37
C THR A 171 -2.30 -38.32 13.61
N PRO A 172 -1.56 -38.78 14.64
CA PRO A 172 -0.16 -38.37 14.82
C PRO A 172 0.70 -38.66 13.57
N SER A 173 0.53 -39.82 12.94
CA SER A 173 1.24 -40.18 11.71
C SER A 173 0.82 -39.34 10.50
N VAL A 174 -0.43 -38.87 10.46
CA VAL A 174 -0.87 -37.94 9.42
C VAL A 174 -0.25 -36.57 9.64
N LEU A 175 -0.24 -36.06 10.86
CA LEU A 175 0.32 -34.75 11.21
C LEU A 175 1.83 -34.66 10.99
N GLN A 176 2.58 -35.76 11.07
CA GLN A 176 3.99 -35.80 10.70
C GLN A 176 4.26 -35.35 9.24
N LYS A 177 3.28 -35.48 8.34
CA LYS A 177 3.38 -34.99 6.96
C LYS A 177 3.15 -33.47 6.84
N PHE A 178 2.70 -32.84 7.92
CA PHE A 178 2.39 -31.42 8.01
C PHE A 178 3.22 -30.82 9.15
N PRO A 179 4.55 -30.65 8.96
CA PRO A 179 5.47 -30.20 10.01
C PRO A 179 5.14 -28.82 10.58
N MET A 180 4.31 -28.05 9.86
CA MET A 180 3.78 -26.74 10.25
C MET A 180 2.77 -26.82 11.41
N ILE A 181 2.28 -28.01 11.73
CA ILE A 181 1.27 -28.24 12.77
C ILE A 181 1.94 -28.88 13.97
N GLU A 182 2.19 -28.09 15.00
CA GLU A 182 2.80 -28.58 16.24
C GLU A 182 1.84 -29.45 17.05
N LYS A 183 0.57 -29.02 17.16
CA LYS A 183 -0.46 -29.71 17.94
C LYS A 183 -1.83 -29.58 17.27
N ALA A 184 -2.64 -30.63 17.38
CA ALA A 184 -4.03 -30.61 16.95
C ALA A 184 -4.94 -31.30 17.97
N ASP A 185 -6.00 -30.61 18.40
CA ASP A 185 -7.04 -31.17 19.24
C ASP A 185 -8.20 -31.69 18.38
N ILE A 186 -8.54 -32.97 18.57
CA ILE A 186 -9.46 -33.69 17.68
C ILE A 186 -10.76 -34.00 18.41
N SER A 187 -11.86 -33.48 17.88
CA SER A 187 -13.22 -33.80 18.32
C SER A 187 -14.02 -34.43 17.18
N ILE A 188 -14.35 -35.72 17.30
CA ILE A 188 -15.16 -36.45 16.31
C ILE A 188 -16.61 -36.50 16.78
N ARG A 189 -17.55 -36.19 15.87
CA ARG A 189 -18.99 -36.31 16.12
C ARG A 189 -19.64 -37.32 15.15
N PRO A 190 -20.51 -38.23 15.64
CA PRO A 190 -20.80 -38.47 17.05
C PRO A 190 -19.59 -39.07 17.80
N PHE A 191 -19.54 -38.88 19.12
CA PHE A 191 -18.34 -39.17 19.94
C PHE A 191 -17.93 -40.65 19.95
N TRP A 192 -18.86 -41.56 19.62
CA TRP A 192 -18.61 -42.99 19.51
C TRP A 192 -17.89 -43.40 18.21
N SER A 193 -17.80 -42.51 17.21
CA SER A 193 -17.08 -42.78 15.98
C SER A 193 -15.57 -42.85 16.23
N ARG A 194 -14.93 -43.93 15.75
CA ARG A 194 -13.48 -44.16 15.89
C ARG A 194 -12.66 -43.60 14.73
N SER A 195 -13.31 -43.10 13.69
CA SER A 195 -12.68 -42.58 12.48
C SER A 195 -13.25 -41.24 12.07
N PHE A 196 -12.47 -40.50 11.29
CA PHE A 196 -12.93 -39.32 10.60
C PHE A 196 -13.97 -39.67 9.54
N PRO A 197 -14.87 -38.74 9.19
CA PRO A 197 -15.79 -38.91 8.08
C PRO A 197 -15.08 -39.24 6.75
N ASN A 198 -15.79 -39.95 5.87
CA ASN A 198 -15.32 -40.25 4.51
C ASN A 198 -15.48 -39.07 3.54
N SER A 199 -15.98 -37.92 3.99
CA SER A 199 -16.04 -36.69 3.17
C SER A 199 -15.17 -35.61 3.83
N PRO A 200 -14.28 -34.93 3.07
CA PRO A 200 -13.49 -33.81 3.57
C PRO A 200 -14.36 -32.64 4.03
N ASP A 201 -15.53 -32.44 3.42
CA ASP A 201 -16.45 -31.34 3.74
C ASP A 201 -17.05 -31.47 5.14
N ARG A 202 -17.03 -32.69 5.70
CA ARG A 202 -17.44 -32.98 7.07
C ARG A 202 -16.32 -32.82 8.10
N ILE A 203 -15.14 -32.35 7.68
CA ILE A 203 -14.00 -32.07 8.55
C ILE A 203 -13.80 -30.56 8.59
N THR A 204 -13.94 -29.99 9.79
CA THR A 204 -13.71 -28.56 10.03
C THR A 204 -12.40 -28.40 10.78
N ILE A 205 -11.52 -27.53 10.28
CA ILE A 205 -10.28 -27.18 10.95
C ILE A 205 -10.45 -25.77 11.52
N LYS A 206 -10.05 -25.60 12.78
CA LYS A 206 -10.03 -24.31 13.46
C LYS A 206 -8.63 -24.08 13.98
N LYS A 207 -8.09 -22.90 13.70
CA LYS A 207 -6.80 -22.47 14.25
C LYS A 207 -7.01 -22.10 15.72
N ALA A 208 -6.18 -22.63 16.61
CA ALA A 208 -6.09 -22.14 17.97
C ALA A 208 -5.29 -20.83 17.94
N ILE A 209 -5.85 -19.75 18.51
CA ILE A 209 -5.21 -18.44 18.64
C ILE A 209 -4.44 -18.42 19.95
#